data_AF-A0A942NK29-F1
#
_entry.id   AF-A0A942NK29-F1
#
_cell.length_a   1.000
_cell.length_b   1.000
_cell.length_c   1.000
_cell.angle_alpha   90.00
_cell.angle_beta   90.00
_cell.angle_gamma   90.00
#
_symmetry.space_group_name_H-M   'P 1'
#
loop_
_entity.id
_entity.type
_entity.pdbx_description
1 polymer ?
#
loop_
_entity_poly.entity_id
_entity_poly.type
_entity_poly.pdbx_seq_one_letter_code
_entity_poly.pdbx_strand_id
1 'polypeptide(L)'
;MRKRIRSWQENLRIFTEKALGKQSAIPLLQKYAGLFPPDYQALVSPRYAFNDILHLERLTTPNHQTVSLIKPYANHPHYRLHFYSQRERYLDEFIPLLENMNLRVIDQVQFGFSLAGIPATIKSFTIKAATEQCKSFSAVQDRLLETIQAVMALRVENDALNKLVIMTAMDWQACDALRTYRNYYLQLEHRTTKDSIHHALINNPHVAKALYDYFEARFRPDPDWRDSLIREEQVLFP
;
A
#
# COMPACT_ATOMS: atom_id res chain seq x y z
N MET A 1 9.22 10.83 42.47
CA MET A 1 8.61 9.57 41.95
C MET A 1 9.31 9.18 40.65
N ARG A 2 10.07 8.07 40.63
CA ARG A 2 10.63 7.52 39.38
C ARG A 2 9.48 6.98 38.53
N LYS A 3 9.20 7.62 37.39
CA LYS A 3 8.23 7.14 36.39
C LYS A 3 8.75 5.80 35.87
N ARG A 4 8.11 4.68 36.25
CA ARG A 4 8.51 3.33 35.82
C ARG A 4 8.42 3.32 34.29
N ILE A 5 9.56 3.19 33.60
CA ILE A 5 9.58 3.06 32.16
C ILE A 5 9.00 1.66 31.87
N ARG A 6 7.82 1.63 31.24
CA ARG A 6 7.15 0.39 30.85
C ARG A 6 7.98 -0.31 29.79
N SER A 7 8.05 -1.63 29.86
CA SER A 7 8.74 -2.41 28.83
C SER A 7 7.95 -2.38 27.51
N TRP A 8 8.63 -2.75 26.42
CA TRP A 8 8.00 -2.89 25.11
C TRP A 8 6.83 -3.89 25.15
N GLN A 9 7.01 -5.02 25.84
CA GLN A 9 6.03 -6.08 26.02
C GLN A 9 4.82 -5.62 26.83
N GLU A 10 5.05 -4.83 27.89
CA GLU A 10 3.96 -4.27 28.71
C GLU A 10 3.10 -3.30 27.89
N ASN A 11 3.73 -2.46 27.06
CA ASN A 11 3.00 -1.58 26.16
C ASN A 11 2.24 -2.35 25.08
N LEU A 12 2.83 -3.41 24.48
CA LEU A 12 2.13 -4.25 23.50
C LEU A 12 0.88 -4.86 24.12
N ARG A 13 1.00 -5.44 25.32
CA ARG A 13 -0.12 -5.98 26.09
C ARG A 13 -1.23 -4.94 26.28
N ILE A 14 -0.88 -3.73 26.73
CA ILE A 14 -1.85 -2.64 26.93
C ILE A 14 -2.57 -2.28 25.61
N PHE A 15 -1.85 -2.16 24.50
CA PHE A 15 -2.45 -1.85 23.21
C PHE A 15 -3.40 -2.96 22.74
N THR A 16 -2.99 -4.22 22.86
CA THR A 16 -3.81 -5.38 22.49
C THR A 16 -5.07 -5.48 23.36
N GLU A 17 -4.94 -5.35 24.69
CA GLU A 17 -6.08 -5.38 25.62
C GLU A 17 -7.05 -4.23 25.37
N LYS A 18 -6.55 -3.04 25.02
CA LYS A 18 -7.40 -1.89 24.68
C LYS A 18 -8.15 -2.08 23.36
N ALA A 19 -7.55 -2.75 22.39
CA ALA A 19 -8.15 -2.94 21.06
C ALA A 19 -9.15 -4.10 21.01
N LEU A 20 -8.86 -5.22 21.69
CA LEU A 20 -9.66 -6.46 21.59
C LEU A 20 -10.48 -6.76 22.86
N GLY A 21 -10.20 -6.07 23.97
CA GLY A 21 -10.67 -6.45 25.30
C GLY A 21 -9.75 -7.47 25.97
N LYS A 22 -9.76 -7.49 27.32
CA LYS A 22 -8.81 -8.30 28.11
C LYS A 22 -8.89 -9.81 27.82
N GLN A 23 -10.09 -10.39 27.78
CA GLN A 23 -10.25 -11.84 27.56
C GLN A 23 -9.80 -12.26 26.16
N SER A 24 -10.21 -11.53 25.12
CA SER A 24 -9.83 -11.82 23.73
C SER A 24 -8.35 -11.59 23.45
N ALA A 25 -7.68 -10.70 24.19
CA ALA A 25 -6.26 -10.41 24.03
C ALA A 25 -5.33 -11.53 24.55
N ILE A 26 -5.73 -12.28 25.59
CA ILE A 26 -4.90 -13.31 26.23
C ILE A 26 -4.38 -14.37 25.25
N PRO A 27 -5.22 -15.08 24.47
CA PRO A 27 -4.72 -16.14 23.59
C PRO A 27 -3.78 -15.58 22.52
N LEU A 28 -4.06 -14.38 22.01
CA LEU A 28 -3.21 -13.72 21.02
C LEU A 28 -1.85 -13.33 21.62
N LEU A 29 -1.83 -12.72 22.82
CA LEU A 29 -0.59 -12.36 23.51
C LEU A 29 0.25 -13.59 23.87
N GLN A 30 -0.38 -14.71 24.22
CA GLN A 30 0.31 -15.98 24.48
C GLN A 30 0.93 -16.55 23.20
N LYS A 31 0.18 -16.58 22.09
CA LYS A 31 0.66 -17.07 20.78
C LYS A 31 1.88 -16.30 20.28
N TYR A 32 1.92 -14.99 20.52
CA TYR A 32 2.99 -14.09 20.07
C TYR A 32 4.02 -13.75 21.16
N ALA A 33 3.93 -14.39 22.33
CA ALA A 33 4.85 -14.15 23.44
C ALA A 33 6.28 -14.53 23.02
N GLY A 34 7.20 -13.57 23.13
CA GLY A 34 8.61 -13.79 22.78
C GLY A 34 8.90 -13.96 21.28
N LEU A 35 7.89 -13.84 20.40
CA LEU A 35 8.07 -13.99 18.95
C LEU A 35 8.93 -12.87 18.36
N PHE A 36 8.79 -11.65 18.89
CA PHE A 36 9.45 -10.47 18.36
C PHE A 36 10.87 -10.31 18.93
N PRO A 37 11.93 -10.44 18.11
CA PRO A 37 13.32 -10.33 18.58
C PRO A 37 13.68 -8.89 18.98
N PRO A 38 14.78 -8.68 19.73
CA PRO A 38 15.23 -7.34 20.15
C PRO A 38 15.38 -6.36 18.98
N ASP A 39 15.92 -6.79 17.84
CA ASP A 39 16.11 -5.94 16.66
C ASP A 39 14.77 -5.46 16.07
N TYR A 40 13.74 -6.31 16.12
CA TYR A 40 12.38 -5.90 15.75
C TYR A 40 11.83 -4.88 16.74
N GLN A 41 11.98 -5.13 18.05
CA GLN A 41 11.48 -4.22 19.10
C GLN A 41 12.16 -2.85 19.08
N ALA A 42 13.42 -2.79 18.62
CA ALA A 42 14.17 -1.56 18.41
C ALA A 42 13.64 -0.72 17.24
N LEU A 43 13.07 -1.37 16.21
CA LEU A 43 12.61 -0.72 14.98
C LEU A 43 11.10 -0.49 14.92
N VAL A 44 10.30 -1.26 15.67
CA VAL A 44 8.83 -1.25 15.59
C VAL A 44 8.21 -0.99 16.95
N SER A 45 7.42 0.09 17.04
CA SER A 45 6.72 0.42 18.28
C SER A 45 5.68 -0.65 18.65
N PRO A 46 5.37 -0.84 19.94
CA PRO A 46 4.36 -1.81 20.37
C PRO A 46 2.98 -1.62 19.73
N ARG A 47 2.60 -0.38 19.38
CA ARG A 47 1.35 -0.08 18.66
C ARG A 47 1.34 -0.69 17.26
N TYR A 48 2.46 -0.60 16.54
CA TYR A 48 2.58 -1.17 15.19
C TYR A 48 2.78 -2.67 15.24
N ALA A 49 3.43 -3.19 16.28
CA ALA A 49 3.54 -4.63 16.48
C ALA A 49 2.19 -5.31 16.68
N PHE A 50 1.23 -4.66 17.36
CA PHE A 50 -0.15 -5.16 17.39
C PHE A 50 -0.76 -5.25 15.98
N ASN A 51 -0.56 -4.24 15.12
CA ASN A 51 -1.02 -4.31 13.73
C ASN A 51 -0.32 -5.44 12.96
N ASP A 52 0.99 -5.63 13.16
CA ASP A 52 1.74 -6.73 12.54
C ASP A 52 1.17 -8.10 12.95
N ILE A 53 0.78 -8.28 14.22
CA ILE A 53 0.08 -9.48 14.68
C ILE A 53 -1.21 -9.70 13.87
N LEU A 54 -2.03 -8.66 13.70
CA LEU A 54 -3.29 -8.78 12.95
C LEU A 54 -3.05 -9.16 11.47
N HIS A 55 -1.98 -8.65 10.87
CA HIS A 55 -1.59 -9.00 9.50
C HIS A 55 -1.07 -10.44 9.39
N LEU A 56 -0.30 -10.90 10.39
CA LEU A 56 0.18 -12.28 10.47
C LEU A 56 -0.97 -13.27 10.68
N GLU A 57 -1.98 -12.95 11.50
CA GLU A 57 -3.17 -13.79 11.69
C GLU A 57 -4.02 -13.94 10.41
N ARG A 58 -3.96 -12.97 9.50
CA ARG A 58 -4.68 -13.02 8.21
C ARG A 58 -4.02 -13.94 7.19
N LEU A 59 -2.79 -14.37 7.42
CA LEU A 59 -2.10 -15.32 6.55
C LEU A 59 -2.70 -16.72 6.74
N THR A 60 -3.79 -17.01 6.02
CA THR A 60 -4.50 -18.29 6.10
C THR A 60 -3.98 -19.33 5.10
N THR A 61 -3.31 -18.90 4.04
CA THR A 61 -2.75 -19.79 3.01
C THR A 61 -1.32 -19.37 2.62
N PRO A 62 -0.48 -20.30 2.12
CA PRO A 62 0.91 -19.99 1.76
C PRO A 62 1.08 -18.91 0.68
N ASN A 63 0.07 -18.73 -0.17
CA ASN A 63 0.05 -17.73 -1.23
C ASN A 63 -0.63 -16.42 -0.80
N HIS A 64 -1.30 -16.39 0.35
CA HIS A 64 -1.90 -15.17 0.87
C HIS A 64 -0.80 -14.24 1.39
N GLN A 65 -0.88 -12.98 0.98
CA GLN A 65 0.06 -11.95 1.39
C GLN A 65 -0.69 -10.68 1.70
N THR A 66 -0.18 -9.94 2.66
CA THR A 66 -0.75 -8.65 3.02
C THR A 66 0.35 -7.60 3.08
N VAL A 67 -0.06 -6.34 3.07
CA VAL A 67 0.85 -5.19 3.22
C VAL A 67 0.24 -4.19 4.19
N SER A 68 1.09 -3.51 4.94
CA SER A 68 0.70 -2.41 5.83
C SER A 68 1.68 -1.25 5.70
N LEU A 69 1.25 -0.06 6.13
CA LEU A 69 2.06 1.15 6.16
C LEU A 69 2.25 1.64 7.60
N ILE A 70 3.50 1.74 8.02
CA ILE A 70 3.91 2.36 9.27
C ILE A 70 4.23 3.83 9.00
N LYS A 71 3.59 4.72 9.76
CA LYS A 71 3.84 6.17 9.68
C LYS A 71 5.10 6.53 10.47
N PRO A 72 5.81 7.59 10.10
CA PRO A 72 6.92 8.13 10.88
C PRO A 72 6.55 8.34 12.35
N TYR A 73 7.47 8.04 13.26
CA TYR A 73 7.30 8.31 14.69
C TYR A 73 8.66 8.42 15.40
N ALA A 74 8.75 9.33 16.37
CA ALA A 74 9.95 9.53 17.20
C ALA A 74 11.25 9.54 16.38
N ASN A 75 12.12 8.54 16.57
CA ASN A 75 13.42 8.42 15.92
C ASN A 75 13.37 7.78 14.52
N HIS A 76 12.19 7.50 13.98
CA HIS A 76 11.97 6.91 12.66
C HIS A 76 11.25 7.93 11.76
N PRO A 77 11.99 8.77 11.00
CA PRO A 77 11.42 9.90 10.26
C PRO A 77 10.74 9.51 8.93
N HIS A 78 10.83 8.24 8.52
CA HIS A 78 10.34 7.76 7.24
C HIS A 78 9.17 6.79 7.39
N TYR A 79 8.37 6.68 6.33
CA TYR A 79 7.34 5.67 6.22
C TYR A 79 7.99 4.30 5.99
N ARG A 80 7.30 3.24 6.41
CA ARG A 80 7.79 1.87 6.24
C ARG A 80 6.67 0.96 5.76
N LEU A 81 6.89 0.25 4.66
CA LEU A 81 5.97 -0.76 4.15
C LEU A 81 6.36 -2.12 4.73
N HIS A 82 5.41 -2.79 5.40
CA HIS A 82 5.56 -4.16 5.85
C HIS A 82 4.82 -5.09 4.91
N PHE A 83 5.52 -6.05 4.33
CA PHE A 83 4.96 -7.13 3.55
C PHE A 83 5.01 -8.41 4.37
N TYR A 84 3.87 -9.09 4.48
CA TYR A 84 3.70 -10.29 5.30
C TYR A 84 3.48 -11.50 4.39
N SER A 85 4.24 -12.58 4.62
CA SER A 85 4.19 -13.79 3.80
C SER A 85 4.53 -15.03 4.62
N GLN A 86 3.89 -16.16 4.31
CA GLN A 86 4.23 -17.48 4.86
C GLN A 86 5.38 -18.19 4.13
N ARG A 87 5.74 -17.70 2.94
CA ARG A 87 6.88 -18.21 2.18
C ARG A 87 7.96 -17.16 2.07
N GLU A 88 9.20 -17.62 1.92
CA GLU A 88 10.29 -16.75 1.55
C GLU A 88 9.98 -16.10 0.19
N ARG A 89 10.26 -14.79 0.11
CA ARG A 89 10.25 -14.03 -1.13
C ARG A 89 11.60 -13.36 -1.29
N TYR A 90 12.01 -13.14 -2.52
CA TYR A 90 13.25 -12.45 -2.83
C TYR A 90 13.01 -10.96 -3.03
N LEU A 91 14.09 -10.19 -2.93
CA LEU A 91 14.03 -8.73 -2.95
C LEU A 91 13.60 -8.17 -4.32
N ASP A 92 14.12 -8.78 -5.38
CA ASP A 92 13.80 -8.49 -6.78
C ASP A 92 12.32 -8.61 -7.12
N GLU A 93 11.54 -9.36 -6.33
CA GLU A 93 10.08 -9.42 -6.48
C GLU A 93 9.37 -8.13 -6.03
N PHE A 94 9.96 -7.37 -5.09
CA PHE A 94 9.37 -6.15 -4.52
C PHE A 94 9.84 -4.88 -5.20
N ILE A 95 11.11 -4.82 -5.61
CA ILE A 95 11.71 -3.59 -6.15
C ILE A 95 10.92 -3.04 -7.36
N PRO A 96 10.58 -3.84 -8.38
CA PRO A 96 9.80 -3.34 -9.52
C PRO A 96 8.43 -2.80 -9.11
N LEU A 97 7.76 -3.47 -8.17
CA LEU A 97 6.48 -3.01 -7.63
C LEU A 97 6.63 -1.66 -6.94
N LEU A 98 7.63 -1.51 -6.07
CA LEU A 98 7.85 -0.26 -5.33
C LEU A 98 8.23 0.90 -6.27
N GLU A 99 9.07 0.65 -7.27
CA GLU A 99 9.45 1.62 -8.29
C GLU A 99 8.24 2.07 -9.13
N ASN A 100 7.39 1.12 -9.53
CA ASN A 100 6.15 1.40 -10.25
C ASN A 100 5.11 2.13 -9.39
N MET A 101 5.19 2.06 -8.07
CA MET A 101 4.39 2.89 -7.14
C MET A 101 4.98 4.29 -6.89
N ASN A 102 6.01 4.68 -7.64
CA ASN A 102 6.75 5.95 -7.46
C ASN A 102 7.39 6.07 -6.05
N LEU A 103 7.84 4.94 -5.51
CA LEU A 103 8.53 4.87 -4.22
C LEU A 103 10.02 4.66 -4.43
N ARG A 104 10.83 5.28 -3.57
CA ARG A 104 12.26 4.99 -3.42
C ARG A 104 12.48 4.27 -2.09
N VAL A 105 13.16 3.13 -2.16
CA VAL A 105 13.61 2.38 -0.98
C VAL A 105 14.88 3.04 -0.42
N ILE A 106 14.85 3.36 0.87
CA ILE A 106 15.98 3.93 1.61
C ILE A 106 16.78 2.81 2.29
N ASP A 107 16.06 1.87 2.89
CA ASP A 107 16.63 0.78 3.69
C ASP A 107 15.65 -0.39 3.72
N GLN A 108 16.14 -1.58 3.99
CA GLN A 108 15.34 -2.79 4.11
C GLN A 108 15.81 -3.66 5.28
N VAL A 109 14.85 -4.25 5.98
CA VAL A 109 15.11 -5.29 6.98
C VAL A 109 14.08 -6.41 6.83
N GLN A 110 14.45 -7.62 7.25
CA GLN A 110 13.56 -8.77 7.26
C GLN A 110 13.53 -9.38 8.66
N PHE A 111 12.34 -9.80 9.07
CA PHE A 111 12.12 -10.56 10.30
C PHE A 111 11.47 -11.89 9.93
N GLY A 112 12.10 -12.99 10.36
CA GLY A 112 11.57 -14.34 10.20
C GLY A 112 11.02 -14.87 11.52
N PHE A 113 9.91 -15.59 11.44
CA PHE A 113 9.18 -16.13 12.58
C PHE A 113 8.71 -17.56 12.29
N SER A 114 8.42 -18.31 13.36
CA SER A 114 7.69 -19.59 13.27
C SER A 114 6.42 -19.48 14.12
N LEU A 115 5.26 -19.51 13.46
CA LEU A 115 3.94 -19.43 14.07
C LEU A 115 3.34 -20.84 14.12
N ALA A 116 3.41 -21.50 15.28
CA ALA A 116 2.94 -22.88 15.46
C ALA A 116 3.51 -23.87 14.40
N GLY A 117 4.78 -23.71 14.03
CA GLY A 117 5.47 -24.52 13.02
C GLY A 117 5.32 -24.02 11.58
N ILE A 118 4.49 -23.00 11.34
CA ILE A 118 4.34 -22.38 10.02
C ILE A 118 5.31 -21.19 9.91
N PRO A 119 6.19 -21.16 8.90
CA PRO A 119 7.08 -20.01 8.70
C PRO A 119 6.26 -18.75 8.38
N ALA A 120 6.69 -17.62 8.92
CA ALA A 120 6.15 -16.32 8.59
C ALA A 120 7.28 -15.29 8.49
N THR A 121 7.15 -14.35 7.57
CA THR A 121 8.15 -13.32 7.33
C THR A 121 7.49 -11.95 7.26
N ILE A 122 8.16 -10.95 7.82
CA ILE A 122 7.89 -9.54 7.60
C ILE A 122 9.08 -8.96 6.85
N LYS A 123 8.87 -8.54 5.60
CA LYS A 123 9.82 -7.70 4.88
C LYS A 123 9.43 -6.26 5.02
N SER A 124 10.38 -5.46 5.47
CA SER A 124 10.13 -4.11 5.93
C SER A 124 11.00 -3.12 5.17
N PHE A 125 10.36 -2.29 4.35
CA PHE A 125 11.03 -1.31 3.49
C PHE A 125 10.83 0.09 4.02
N THR A 126 11.91 0.77 4.36
CA THR A 126 11.89 2.22 4.61
C THR A 126 11.75 2.93 3.27
N ILE A 127 10.73 3.78 3.12
CA ILE A 127 10.39 4.40 1.83
C ILE A 127 10.27 5.91 1.91
N LYS A 128 10.48 6.55 0.76
CA LYS A 128 10.06 7.92 0.46
C LYS A 128 9.46 7.99 -0.95
N ALA A 129 8.75 9.07 -1.27
CA ALA A 129 8.36 9.33 -2.65
C ALA A 129 9.60 9.50 -3.53
N ALA A 130 9.57 8.97 -4.75
CA ALA A 130 10.68 9.08 -5.69
C ALA A 130 10.75 10.47 -6.35
N THR A 131 9.61 11.18 -6.41
CA THR A 131 9.49 12.54 -6.97
C THR A 131 8.74 13.46 -6.00
N GLU A 132 8.92 14.77 -6.16
CA GLU A 132 8.29 15.79 -5.30
C GLU A 132 6.81 16.01 -5.61
N GLN A 133 6.38 15.71 -6.84
CA GLN A 133 5.00 15.87 -7.30
C GLN A 133 4.10 14.71 -6.83
N CYS A 134 4.02 14.51 -5.51
CA CYS A 134 3.21 13.48 -4.88
C CYS A 134 2.25 14.08 -3.86
N LYS A 135 1.10 13.43 -3.67
CA LYS A 135 0.25 13.65 -2.50
C LYS A 135 0.96 13.12 -1.25
N SER A 136 0.56 13.60 -0.08
CA SER A 136 1.07 13.06 1.18
C SER A 136 0.67 11.60 1.33
N PHE A 137 1.57 10.74 1.84
CA PHE A 137 1.26 9.33 2.06
C PHE A 137 0.05 9.12 2.98
N SER A 138 -0.21 10.03 3.92
CA SER A 138 -1.41 9.96 4.75
C SER A 138 -2.70 10.14 3.97
N ALA A 139 -2.70 10.94 2.89
CA ALA A 139 -3.88 11.17 2.04
C ALA A 139 -4.12 10.05 1.03
N VAL A 140 -3.09 9.28 0.68
CA VAL A 140 -3.17 8.19 -0.31
C VAL A 140 -2.92 6.80 0.28
N GLN A 141 -2.84 6.68 1.61
CA GLN A 141 -2.47 5.44 2.30
C GLN A 141 -3.32 4.25 1.83
N ASP A 142 -4.64 4.40 1.85
CA ASP A 142 -5.55 3.29 1.54
C ASP A 142 -5.42 2.88 0.07
N ARG A 143 -5.41 3.86 -0.85
CA ARG A 143 -5.22 3.61 -2.29
C ARG A 143 -3.86 2.98 -2.60
N LEU A 144 -2.80 3.43 -1.94
CA LEU A 144 -1.46 2.86 -2.06
C LEU A 144 -1.47 1.38 -1.63
N LEU A 145 -2.02 1.08 -0.46
CA LEU A 145 -2.07 -0.30 0.06
C LEU A 145 -2.98 -1.19 -0.79
N GLU A 146 -4.15 -0.71 -1.21
CA GLU A 146 -5.06 -1.42 -2.10
C GLU A 146 -4.44 -1.71 -3.46
N THR A 147 -3.71 -0.75 -4.04
CA THR A 147 -3.01 -0.92 -5.32
C THR A 147 -1.90 -1.97 -5.19
N ILE A 148 -1.07 -1.87 -4.14
CA ILE A 148 -0.02 -2.87 -3.88
C ILE A 148 -0.63 -4.26 -3.73
N GLN A 149 -1.73 -4.40 -2.97
CA GLN A 149 -2.44 -5.67 -2.83
C GLN A 149 -3.01 -6.18 -4.16
N ALA A 150 -3.58 -5.29 -4.99
CA ALA A 150 -4.09 -5.66 -6.31
C ALA A 150 -2.99 -6.17 -7.24
N VAL A 151 -1.82 -5.49 -7.25
CA VAL A 151 -0.65 -5.91 -8.03
C VAL A 151 -0.13 -7.27 -7.53
N MET A 152 0.03 -7.44 -6.22
CA MET A 152 0.50 -8.71 -5.63
C MET A 152 -0.46 -9.88 -5.90
N ALA A 153 -1.76 -9.60 -5.97
CA ALA A 153 -2.81 -10.55 -6.33
C ALA A 153 -2.97 -10.75 -7.84
N LEU A 154 -2.11 -10.15 -8.67
CA LEU A 154 -2.14 -10.20 -10.14
C LEU A 154 -3.48 -9.72 -10.74
N ARG A 155 -4.19 -8.83 -10.04
CA ARG A 155 -5.47 -8.23 -10.51
C ARG A 155 -5.26 -7.02 -11.41
N VAL A 156 -4.08 -6.42 -11.39
CA VAL A 156 -3.71 -5.24 -12.18
C VAL A 156 -2.25 -5.33 -12.60
N GLU A 157 -1.91 -4.75 -13.75
CA GLU A 157 -0.53 -4.74 -14.27
C GLU A 157 0.43 -4.00 -13.31
N ASN A 158 1.62 -4.57 -13.12
CA ASN A 158 2.73 -3.90 -12.44
C ASN A 158 3.52 -3.04 -13.44
N ASP A 159 3.01 -1.86 -13.80
CA ASP A 159 3.65 -0.93 -14.72
C ASP A 159 3.77 0.50 -14.16
N ALA A 160 4.43 1.38 -14.92
CA ALA A 160 4.70 2.74 -14.49
C ALA A 160 3.45 3.62 -14.32
N LEU A 161 2.27 3.25 -14.83
CA LEU A 161 1.05 4.03 -14.59
C LEU A 161 0.58 3.93 -13.14
N ASN A 162 1.03 2.93 -12.38
CA ASN A 162 0.78 2.85 -10.93
C ASN A 162 1.32 4.07 -10.17
N LYS A 163 2.30 4.79 -10.73
CA LYS A 163 2.83 6.03 -10.15
C LYS A 163 1.74 7.08 -9.96
N LEU A 164 0.73 7.09 -10.84
CA LEU A 164 -0.38 8.05 -10.78
C LEU A 164 -1.17 7.93 -9.48
N VAL A 165 -1.23 6.77 -8.83
CA VAL A 165 -1.95 6.58 -7.57
C VAL A 165 -1.47 7.56 -6.50
N ILE A 166 -0.16 7.65 -6.28
CA ILE A 166 0.39 8.57 -5.26
C ILE A 166 0.51 10.01 -5.77
N MET A 167 0.60 10.21 -7.08
CA MET A 167 0.71 11.55 -7.69
C MET A 167 -0.64 12.29 -7.71
N THR A 168 -1.75 11.55 -7.87
CA THR A 168 -3.08 12.12 -8.13
C THR A 168 -4.15 11.74 -7.11
N ALA A 169 -3.89 10.75 -6.24
CA ALA A 169 -4.91 10.10 -5.41
C ALA A 169 -6.03 9.39 -6.21
N MET A 170 -5.76 9.00 -7.47
CA MET A 170 -6.56 8.00 -8.17
C MET A 170 -6.38 6.62 -7.53
N ASP A 171 -7.40 5.77 -7.61
CA ASP A 171 -7.28 4.36 -7.28
C ASP A 171 -6.66 3.57 -8.47
N TRP A 172 -6.42 2.28 -8.26
CA TRP A 172 -5.80 1.46 -9.29
C TRP A 172 -6.76 1.19 -10.46
N GLN A 173 -8.07 1.17 -10.22
CA GLN A 173 -9.09 1.00 -11.26
C GLN A 173 -9.08 2.17 -12.24
N ALA A 174 -8.93 3.40 -11.73
CA ALA A 174 -8.77 4.58 -12.56
C ALA A 174 -7.50 4.52 -13.43
N CYS A 175 -6.39 4.08 -12.84
CA CYS A 175 -5.16 3.85 -13.59
C CYS A 175 -5.35 2.76 -14.66
N ASP A 176 -6.13 1.73 -14.37
CA ASP A 176 -6.43 0.62 -15.27
C ASP A 176 -7.37 1.01 -16.43
N ALA A 177 -8.29 1.96 -16.19
CA ALA A 177 -9.05 2.58 -17.27
C ALA A 177 -8.11 3.30 -18.26
N LEU A 178 -7.13 4.06 -17.76
CA LEU A 178 -6.11 4.69 -18.62
C LEU A 178 -5.24 3.64 -19.34
N ARG A 179 -4.90 2.52 -18.69
CA ARG A 179 -4.23 1.38 -19.35
C ARG A 179 -5.05 0.82 -20.50
N THR A 180 -6.36 0.71 -20.30
CA THR A 180 -7.30 0.21 -21.31
C THR A 180 -7.31 1.12 -22.53
N TYR A 181 -7.42 2.44 -22.34
CA TYR A 181 -7.33 3.41 -23.44
C TYR A 181 -5.99 3.37 -24.17
N ARG A 182 -4.88 3.32 -23.42
CA ARG A 182 -3.53 3.14 -24.00
C ARG A 182 -3.46 1.88 -24.86
N ASN A 183 -3.91 0.74 -24.33
CA ASN A 183 -3.85 -0.54 -25.03
C ASN A 183 -4.71 -0.51 -26.31
N TYR A 184 -5.90 0.08 -26.24
CA TYR A 184 -6.78 0.23 -27.40
C TYR A 184 -6.16 1.16 -28.46
N TYR A 185 -5.61 2.31 -28.06
CA TYR A 185 -4.94 3.23 -28.98
C TYR A 185 -3.76 2.56 -29.72
N LEU A 186 -2.96 1.77 -29.02
CA LEU A 186 -1.83 1.04 -29.62
C LEU A 186 -2.25 -0.09 -30.58
N GLN A 187 -3.50 -0.54 -30.54
CA GLN A 187 -4.04 -1.46 -31.55
C GLN A 187 -4.40 -0.72 -32.86
N LEU A 188 -4.71 0.57 -32.78
CA LEU A 188 -5.12 1.40 -33.92
C LEU A 188 -3.94 2.07 -34.61
N GLU A 189 -2.89 2.43 -33.87
CA GLU A 189 -1.78 3.25 -34.36
C GLU A 189 -0.41 2.65 -34.05
N HIS A 190 0.50 2.69 -35.04
CA HIS A 190 1.84 2.08 -34.95
C HIS A 190 2.98 3.06 -34.64
N ARG A 191 2.69 4.36 -34.42
CA ARG A 191 3.72 5.41 -34.28
C ARG A 191 4.10 5.75 -32.84
N THR A 192 3.43 5.17 -31.85
CA THR A 192 3.65 5.45 -30.42
C THR A 192 3.95 4.16 -29.66
N THR A 193 4.71 4.25 -28.57
CA THR A 193 5.00 3.10 -27.71
C THR A 193 4.26 3.20 -26.37
N LYS A 194 4.16 2.07 -25.65
CA LYS A 194 3.62 2.05 -24.27
C LYS A 194 4.37 3.05 -23.38
N ASP A 195 5.70 3.04 -23.45
CA ASP A 195 6.56 3.91 -22.65
C ASP A 195 6.35 5.39 -22.96
N SER A 196 6.16 5.75 -24.25
CA SER A 196 5.85 7.13 -24.63
C SER A 196 4.54 7.62 -24.02
N ILE A 197 3.48 6.78 -24.02
CA ILE A 197 2.19 7.13 -23.42
C ILE A 197 2.30 7.20 -21.89
N HIS A 198 3.01 6.26 -21.26
CA HIS A 198 3.26 6.30 -19.82
C HIS A 198 3.98 7.59 -19.45
N HIS A 199 5.06 7.92 -20.16
CA HIS A 199 5.83 9.13 -19.91
C HIS A 199 4.98 10.40 -20.05
N ALA A 200 4.10 10.47 -21.05
CA ALA A 200 3.20 11.61 -21.22
C ALA A 200 2.22 11.76 -20.06
N LEU A 201 1.57 10.67 -19.63
CA LEU A 201 0.58 10.69 -18.54
C LEU A 201 1.24 10.94 -17.17
N ILE A 202 2.38 10.33 -16.90
CA ILE A 202 3.09 10.45 -15.61
C ILE A 202 3.66 11.86 -15.43
N ASN A 203 4.17 12.49 -16.50
CA ASN A 203 4.66 13.87 -16.42
C ASN A 203 3.54 14.91 -16.41
N ASN A 204 2.30 14.51 -16.72
CA ASN A 204 1.12 15.37 -16.67
C ASN A 204 0.03 14.75 -15.79
N PRO A 205 0.30 14.53 -14.48
CA PRO A 205 -0.59 13.73 -13.63
C PRO A 205 -1.97 14.38 -13.44
N HIS A 206 -2.05 15.71 -13.45
CA HIS A 206 -3.32 16.43 -13.40
C HIS A 206 -4.15 16.24 -14.67
N VAL A 207 -3.51 16.16 -15.84
CA VAL A 207 -4.18 15.84 -17.11
C VAL A 207 -4.65 14.39 -17.09
N ALA A 208 -3.81 13.45 -16.64
CA ALA A 208 -4.21 12.05 -16.49
C ALA A 208 -5.42 11.90 -15.56
N LYS A 209 -5.47 12.67 -14.47
CA LYS A 209 -6.62 12.75 -13.57
C LYS A 209 -7.85 13.32 -14.27
N ALA A 210 -7.72 14.44 -14.98
CA ALA A 210 -8.83 15.05 -15.72
C ALA A 210 -9.40 14.13 -16.81
N LEU A 211 -8.55 13.37 -17.51
CA LEU A 211 -8.98 12.36 -18.48
C LEU A 211 -9.81 11.26 -17.81
N TYR A 212 -9.38 10.79 -16.63
CA TYR A 212 -10.16 9.83 -15.87
C TYR A 212 -11.46 10.44 -15.32
N ASP A 213 -11.43 11.68 -14.84
CA ASP A 213 -12.63 12.37 -14.35
C ASP A 213 -13.67 12.55 -15.46
N TYR A 214 -13.23 12.85 -16.68
CA TYR A 214 -14.09 12.86 -17.87
C TYR A 214 -14.65 11.46 -18.18
N PHE A 215 -13.84 10.41 -18.11
CA PHE A 215 -14.34 9.03 -18.24
C PHE A 215 -15.40 8.70 -17.19
N GLU A 216 -15.13 9.02 -15.93
CA GLU A 216 -16.03 8.76 -14.82
C GLU A 216 -17.32 9.60 -14.96
N ALA A 217 -17.22 10.84 -15.44
CA ALA A 217 -18.33 11.73 -15.81
C ALA A 217 -19.31 11.04 -16.77
N ARG A 218 -18.75 10.43 -17.82
CA ARG A 218 -19.48 9.85 -18.93
C ARG A 218 -20.08 8.48 -18.63
N PHE A 219 -19.37 7.63 -17.89
CA PHE A 219 -19.69 6.19 -17.83
C PHE A 219 -20.15 5.69 -16.46
N ARG A 220 -20.02 6.45 -15.38
CA ARG A 220 -20.47 5.99 -14.07
C ARG A 220 -22.01 5.81 -14.08
N PRO A 221 -22.53 4.62 -13.71
CA PRO A 221 -23.97 4.43 -13.60
C PRO A 221 -24.49 5.15 -12.35
N ASP A 222 -25.49 6.01 -12.53
CA ASP A 222 -26.22 6.63 -11.43
C ASP A 222 -27.70 6.79 -11.85
N PRO A 223 -28.64 6.18 -11.11
CA PRO A 223 -30.07 6.28 -11.42
C PRO A 223 -30.62 7.71 -11.41
N ASP A 224 -29.98 8.63 -10.68
CA ASP A 224 -30.40 10.03 -10.58
C ASP A 224 -29.90 10.88 -11.76
N TRP A 225 -29.02 10.34 -12.60
CA TRP A 225 -28.45 11.07 -13.73
C TRP A 225 -29.28 10.85 -15.00
N ARG A 226 -30.03 11.88 -15.35
CA ARG A 226 -30.92 11.88 -16.52
C ARG A 226 -30.21 12.22 -17.83
N ASP A 227 -29.06 12.91 -17.75
CA ASP A 227 -28.31 13.37 -18.93
C ASP A 227 -26.79 13.36 -18.68
N SER A 228 -26.07 12.53 -19.44
CA SER A 228 -24.61 12.42 -19.36
C SER A 228 -23.88 13.64 -19.96
N LEU A 229 -24.49 14.35 -20.93
CA LEU A 229 -23.87 15.50 -21.60
C LEU A 229 -23.68 16.68 -20.64
N ILE A 230 -24.67 16.97 -19.80
CA ILE A 230 -24.61 18.06 -18.81
C ILE A 230 -23.46 17.83 -17.82
N ARG A 231 -23.22 16.55 -17.44
CA ARG A 231 -22.15 16.20 -16.51
C ARG A 231 -20.77 16.27 -17.16
N GLU A 232 -20.64 15.81 -18.40
CA GLU A 232 -19.42 15.98 -19.19
C GLU A 232 -19.06 17.47 -19.32
N GLU A 233 -20.04 18.33 -19.60
CA GLU A 233 -19.85 19.78 -19.67
C GLU A 233 -19.38 20.37 -18.33
N GLN A 234 -20.01 19.98 -17.21
CA GLN A 234 -19.60 20.41 -15.87
C GLN A 234 -18.18 19.98 -15.49
N VAL A 235 -17.75 18.78 -15.91
CA VAL A 235 -16.39 18.28 -15.62
C VAL A 235 -15.34 18.93 -16.53
N LEU A 236 -15.70 19.26 -17.77
CA LEU A 236 -14.83 20.00 -18.70
C LEU A 236 -14.71 21.49 -18.33
N PHE A 237 -15.73 22.06 -17.68
CA PHE A 237 -15.80 23.47 -17.27
C PHE A 237 -16.19 23.61 -15.78
N PRO A 238 -15.29 23.24 -14.84
CA PRO A 238 -15.56 23.26 -13.39
C PRO A 238 -15.58 24.67 -12.79
#